data_AF-A0A1C5TU61-F1
#
_entry.id   AF-A0A1C5TU61-F1
#
_cell.length_a   1.000
_cell.length_b   1.000
_cell.length_c   1.000
_cell.angle_alpha   90.00
_cell.angle_beta   90.00
_cell.angle_gamma   90.00
#
_symmetry.space_group_name_H-M   'P 1'
#
loop_
_entity.id
_entity.type
_entity.pdbx_description
1 polymer ?
#
loop_
_entity_poly.entity_id
_entity_poly.type
_entity_poly.pdbx_seq_one_letter_code
_entity_poly.pdbx_strand_id
1 'polypeptide(L)'
;MLNKITGSFLLCEKYDDETNSIVNIFDTLYVDETLKADFAVVLQINIYSSEEYEPNKYNVYTFLIENKKEDGQFAFLGNLQLPPNDNHEHKKDIHSHRHRQVMEFNNFLLPNTGSYSIECYVTNEKYSDDNLENLFEKVLENGELLDTLTFNVQIKA
;
A
#
# COMPACT_ATOMS: atom_id res chain seq x y z
N MET A 1 17.62 -19.71 4.99
CA MET A 1 17.55 -18.23 5.03
C MET A 1 16.10 -17.87 5.10
N LEU A 2 15.68 -17.07 6.10
CA LEU A 2 14.30 -16.61 6.19
C LEU A 2 14.32 -15.08 6.13
N ASN A 3 14.41 -14.57 4.91
CA ASN A 3 14.06 -13.20 4.57
C ASN A 3 12.63 -13.24 4.07
N LYS A 4 11.69 -12.83 4.91
CA LYS A 4 10.27 -12.80 4.54
C LYS A 4 9.72 -11.41 4.81
N ILE A 5 9.28 -10.75 3.75
CA ILE A 5 8.51 -9.53 3.81
C ILE A 5 7.05 -9.93 3.67
N THR A 6 6.18 -9.35 4.50
CA THR A 6 4.73 -9.58 4.44
C THR A 6 4.03 -8.24 4.53
N GLY A 7 3.06 -8.01 3.64
CA GLY A 7 2.15 -6.86 3.69
C GLY A 7 0.79 -7.27 4.23
N SER A 8 0.07 -6.32 4.82
CA SER A 8 -1.35 -6.43 5.12
C SER A 8 -2.00 -5.07 5.00
N PHE A 9 -2.99 -4.96 4.14
CA PHE A 9 -3.82 -3.78 3.98
C PHE A 9 -5.09 -3.83 4.83
N LEU A 10 -5.54 -2.66 5.26
CA LEU A 10 -6.86 -2.41 5.83
C LEU A 10 -7.44 -1.15 5.21
N LEU A 11 -8.67 -1.24 4.71
CA LEU A 11 -9.46 -0.10 4.26
C LEU A 11 -10.32 0.40 5.42
N CYS A 12 -10.31 1.69 5.69
CA CYS A 12 -11.03 2.27 6.81
C CYS A 12 -11.47 3.70 6.56
N GLU A 13 -12.33 4.22 7.44
CA GLU A 13 -12.83 5.59 7.35
C GLU A 13 -11.72 6.58 7.67
N LYS A 14 -10.98 6.31 8.74
CA LYS A 14 -9.84 7.11 9.16
C LYS A 14 -8.92 6.31 10.08
N TYR A 15 -7.69 6.78 10.18
CA TYR A 15 -6.73 6.34 11.18
C TYR A 15 -6.56 7.44 12.24
N ASP A 16 -6.66 7.09 13.51
CA ASP A 16 -6.45 8.05 14.61
C ASP A 16 -5.01 7.90 15.14
N ASP A 17 -4.17 8.87 14.79
CA ASP A 17 -2.77 8.92 15.21
C ASP A 17 -2.61 9.10 16.72
N GLU A 18 -3.54 9.79 17.41
CA GLU A 18 -3.43 10.06 18.85
C GLU A 18 -3.64 8.78 19.66
N THR A 19 -4.63 7.98 19.27
CA THR A 19 -4.98 6.73 19.96
C THR A 19 -4.38 5.49 19.31
N ASN A 20 -3.70 5.66 18.19
CA ASN A 20 -3.11 4.60 17.38
C ASN A 20 -4.16 3.56 16.92
N SER A 21 -5.35 4.03 16.54
CA SER A 21 -6.53 3.18 16.30
C SER A 21 -7.12 3.34 14.89
N ILE A 22 -7.81 2.29 14.44
CA ILE A 22 -8.51 2.28 13.15
C ILE A 22 -9.98 2.54 13.42
N VAL A 23 -10.53 3.55 12.75
CA VAL A 23 -11.95 3.85 12.83
C VAL A 23 -12.65 3.23 11.63
N ASN A 24 -13.53 2.27 11.93
CA ASN A 24 -14.45 1.60 11.00
C ASN A 24 -13.78 0.99 9.76
N ILE A 25 -13.61 -0.34 9.76
CA ILE A 25 -13.11 -1.09 8.59
C ILE A 25 -14.29 -1.46 7.69
N PHE A 26 -14.12 -1.32 6.38
CA PHE A 26 -15.17 -1.64 5.42
C PHE A 26 -14.61 -2.23 4.13
N ASP A 27 -15.44 -3.03 3.45
CA ASP A 27 -15.13 -3.62 2.14
C ASP A 27 -15.89 -2.92 1.00
N THR A 28 -16.75 -1.94 1.34
CA THR A 28 -17.48 -1.10 0.38
C THR A 28 -17.28 0.37 0.74
N LEU A 29 -16.66 1.11 -0.16
CA LEU A 29 -16.50 2.55 -0.10
C LEU A 29 -17.73 3.22 -0.74
N TYR A 30 -18.43 4.03 0.06
CA TYR A 30 -19.54 4.84 -0.44
C TYR A 30 -19.05 6.22 -0.89
N VAL A 31 -19.34 6.57 -2.14
CA VAL A 31 -19.01 7.87 -2.76
C VAL A 31 -20.24 8.76 -2.89
N ASP A 32 -20.03 10.07 -3.03
CA ASP A 32 -21.08 11.01 -3.40
C ASP A 32 -21.51 10.88 -4.89
N GLU A 33 -22.50 11.68 -5.31
CA GLU A 33 -22.98 11.70 -6.71
C GLU A 33 -21.89 12.14 -7.72
N THR A 34 -20.82 12.77 -7.24
CA THR A 34 -19.65 13.18 -8.04
C THR A 34 -18.50 12.18 -7.98
N LEU A 35 -18.73 10.99 -7.41
CA LEU A 35 -17.76 9.91 -7.22
C LEU A 35 -16.57 10.26 -6.31
N LYS A 36 -16.77 11.18 -5.36
CA LYS A 36 -15.76 11.52 -4.37
C LYS A 36 -16.01 10.82 -3.04
N ALA A 37 -14.93 10.44 -2.36
CA ALA A 37 -14.99 9.97 -0.98
C ALA A 37 -13.72 10.33 -0.20
N ASP A 38 -13.90 10.35 1.12
CA ASP A 38 -12.82 10.36 2.10
C ASP A 38 -12.63 8.93 2.64
N PHE A 39 -11.38 8.47 2.68
CA PHE A 39 -11.04 7.16 3.25
C PHE A 39 -9.55 7.09 3.58
N ALA A 40 -9.17 6.09 4.37
CA ALA A 40 -7.79 5.79 4.68
C ALA A 40 -7.45 4.32 4.39
N VAL A 41 -6.22 4.11 3.93
CA VAL A 41 -5.64 2.79 3.70
C VAL A 41 -4.47 2.63 4.65
N VAL A 42 -4.54 1.61 5.50
CA VAL A 42 -3.47 1.28 6.43
C VAL A 42 -2.70 0.09 5.90
N LEU A 43 -1.43 0.29 5.56
CA LEU A 43 -0.50 -0.76 5.15
C LEU A 43 0.39 -1.12 6.32
N GLN A 44 0.37 -2.38 6.73
CA GLN A 44 1.28 -2.94 7.72
C GLN A 44 2.26 -3.86 7.03
N ILE A 45 3.55 -3.62 7.21
CA ILE A 45 4.61 -4.44 6.65
C ILE A 45 5.43 -5.03 7.77
N ASN A 46 5.61 -6.36 7.75
CA ASN A 46 6.51 -7.05 8.65
C ASN A 46 7.66 -7.66 7.84
N ILE A 47 8.89 -7.33 8.22
CA ILE A 47 10.10 -7.89 7.67
C ILE A 47 10.70 -8.80 8.74
N TYR A 48 10.95 -10.05 8.36
CA TYR A 48 11.69 -11.02 9.16
C TYR A 48 12.97 -11.33 8.41
N SER A 49 14.13 -11.02 9.00
CA SER A 49 15.44 -11.25 8.40
C SER A 49 16.34 -11.99 9.37
N SER A 50 17.08 -12.98 8.85
CA SER A 50 18.23 -13.59 9.53
C SER A 50 19.57 -12.97 9.09
N GLU A 51 19.54 -12.05 8.13
CA GLU A 51 20.70 -11.30 7.62
C GLU A 51 20.89 -9.99 8.39
N GLU A 52 22.11 -9.46 8.35
CA GLU A 52 22.46 -8.15 8.90
C GLU A 52 21.50 -7.07 8.37
N TYR A 53 21.15 -6.15 9.26
CA TYR A 53 20.22 -5.07 8.96
C TYR A 53 20.80 -4.12 7.91
N GLU A 54 20.20 -4.09 6.72
CA GLU A 54 20.54 -3.19 5.62
C GLU A 54 19.43 -2.15 5.46
N PRO A 55 19.62 -0.90 5.93
CA PRO A 55 18.59 0.14 5.83
C PRO A 55 18.33 0.54 4.37
N ASN A 56 17.07 0.87 4.09
CA ASN A 56 16.55 1.29 2.78
C ASN A 56 16.81 0.30 1.63
N LYS A 57 16.98 -1.00 1.95
CA LYS A 57 17.23 -2.07 0.98
C LYS A 57 16.08 -2.30 0.00
N TYR A 58 14.85 -2.18 0.50
CA TYR A 58 13.63 -2.50 -0.22
C TYR A 58 12.82 -1.25 -0.51
N ASN A 59 12.24 -1.19 -1.70
CA ASN A 59 11.29 -0.17 -2.13
C ASN A 59 9.93 -0.84 -2.27
N VAL A 60 8.94 -0.29 -1.59
CA VAL A 60 7.56 -0.76 -1.62
C VAL A 60 6.73 0.24 -2.40
N TYR A 61 6.01 -0.23 -3.40
CA TYR A 61 5.18 0.58 -4.29
C TYR A 61 3.72 0.16 -4.15
N THR A 62 2.83 1.14 -3.99
CA THR A 62 1.40 0.88 -3.86
C THR A 62 0.62 1.51 -5.01
N PHE A 63 -0.30 0.73 -5.59
CA PHE A 63 -1.17 1.17 -6.67
C PHE A 63 -2.63 0.86 -6.34
N LEU A 64 -3.53 1.76 -6.73
CA LEU A 64 -4.97 1.52 -6.83
C LEU A 64 -5.27 1.13 -8.27
N ILE A 65 -6.04 0.06 -8.48
CA ILE A 65 -6.36 -0.48 -9.80
C ILE A 65 -7.87 -0.70 -9.89
N GLU A 66 -8.47 -0.25 -10.98
CA GLU A 66 -9.86 -0.56 -11.30
C GLU A 66 -9.96 -1.97 -11.89
N ASN A 67 -10.75 -2.86 -11.29
CA ASN A 67 -10.93 -4.23 -11.75
C ASN A 67 -11.88 -4.29 -12.96
N LYS A 68 -11.42 -3.84 -14.13
CA LYS A 68 -12.10 -4.00 -15.42
C LYS A 68 -11.38 -5.02 -16.30
N LYS A 69 -12.14 -5.73 -17.14
CA LYS A 69 -11.63 -6.85 -17.95
C LYS A 69 -10.69 -6.46 -19.10
N GLU A 70 -10.70 -5.21 -19.58
CA GLU A 70 -9.96 -4.86 -20.79
C GLU A 70 -9.14 -3.54 -20.72
N ASP A 71 -9.42 -2.60 -19.81
CA ASP A 71 -8.71 -1.30 -19.72
C ASP A 71 -8.69 -0.72 -18.29
N GLY A 72 -8.31 -1.53 -17.29
CA GLY A 72 -8.27 -1.07 -15.90
C GLY A 72 -7.39 0.18 -15.74
N GLN A 73 -7.96 1.30 -15.29
CA GLN A 73 -7.19 2.47 -14.91
C GLN A 73 -6.46 2.20 -13.58
N PHE A 74 -5.24 2.73 -13.44
CA PHE A 74 -4.52 2.67 -12.19
C PHE A 74 -4.17 4.08 -11.69
N ALA A 75 -3.94 4.19 -10.38
CA ALA A 75 -3.39 5.36 -9.73
C ALA A 75 -2.25 4.95 -8.80
N PHE A 76 -1.14 5.68 -8.85
CA PHE A 76 -0.03 5.49 -7.92
C PHE A 76 -0.38 6.10 -6.56
N LEU A 77 -0.36 5.29 -5.50
CA LEU A 77 -0.69 5.74 -4.13
C LEU A 77 0.55 6.16 -3.34
N GLY A 78 1.74 5.80 -3.82
CA GLY A 78 3.01 6.20 -3.23
C GLY A 78 3.99 5.05 -3.07
N ASN A 79 5.18 5.40 -2.60
CA ASN A 79 6.22 4.45 -2.27
C ASN A 79 6.79 4.67 -0.86
N LEU A 80 7.47 3.63 -0.37
CA LEU A 80 8.12 3.60 0.92
C LEU A 80 9.43 2.83 0.83
N GLN A 81 10.47 3.30 1.52
CA GLN A 81 11.74 2.57 1.64
C GLN A 81 11.82 1.84 2.98
N LEU A 82 12.28 0.58 2.94
CA LEU A 82 12.32 -0.32 4.08
C LEU A 82 13.61 -1.15 4.12
N PRO A 83 14.02 -1.64 5.31
CA PRO A 83 13.66 -1.06 6.61
C PRO A 83 14.12 0.40 6.69
N PRO A 84 13.45 1.29 7.45
CA PRO A 84 13.86 2.69 7.55
C PRO A 84 15.29 2.79 8.07
N ASN A 85 16.02 3.88 7.84
CA ASN A 85 17.32 4.06 8.49
C ASN A 85 17.12 4.45 9.96
N ASP A 86 17.04 3.46 10.86
CA ASP A 86 17.08 3.68 12.29
C ASP A 86 18.45 3.28 12.87
N ASN A 87 19.06 4.15 13.68
CA ASN A 87 20.37 3.90 14.30
C ASN A 87 20.26 2.91 15.47
N HIS A 88 19.20 2.10 15.56
CA HIS A 88 19.02 1.18 16.66
C HIS A 88 19.83 -0.10 16.37
N GLU A 89 20.77 -0.43 17.26
CA GLU A 89 21.46 -1.72 17.22
C GLU A 89 20.45 -2.84 17.45
N HIS A 90 20.07 -3.55 16.39
CA HIS A 90 19.18 -4.70 16.48
C HIS A 90 20.00 -5.92 16.98
N LYS A 91 19.89 -6.27 18.27
CA LYS A 91 20.77 -7.24 18.95
C LYS A 91 20.33 -8.71 18.92
N LYS A 92 19.53 -9.16 17.95
CA LYS A 92 19.04 -10.56 17.89
C LYS A 92 19.13 -11.14 16.48
N ASP A 93 19.41 -12.44 16.41
CA ASP A 93 19.57 -13.26 15.19
C ASP A 93 18.35 -13.28 14.24
N ILE A 94 17.20 -12.75 14.70
CA ILE A 94 16.04 -12.47 13.86
C ILE A 94 15.66 -11.00 14.07
N HIS A 95 15.88 -10.20 13.03
CA HIS A 95 15.43 -8.82 12.97
C HIS A 95 13.96 -8.81 12.52
N SER A 96 13.07 -8.32 13.38
CA SER A 96 11.67 -8.10 13.03
C SER A 96 11.40 -6.61 12.98
N HIS A 97 11.13 -6.10 11.79
CA HIS A 97 10.72 -4.71 11.60
C HIS A 97 9.26 -4.67 11.24
N ARG A 98 8.47 -3.96 12.05
CA ARG A 98 7.10 -3.62 11.72
C ARG A 98 7.06 -2.17 11.28
N HIS A 99 6.66 -1.96 10.04
CA HIS A 99 6.36 -0.64 9.53
C HIS A 99 4.85 -0.51 9.34
N ARG A 100 4.33 0.69 9.59
CA ARG A 100 2.96 1.04 9.23
C ARG A 100 2.98 2.33 8.43
N GLN A 101 2.38 2.28 7.25
CA GLN A 101 2.10 3.45 6.44
C GLN A 101 0.59 3.66 6.43
N VAL A 102 0.17 4.90 6.64
CA VAL A 102 -1.21 5.33 6.52
C VAL A 102 -1.28 6.24 5.30
N MET A 103 -2.17 5.92 4.37
CA MET A 103 -2.46 6.74 3.20
C MET A 103 -3.87 7.29 3.38
N GLU A 104 -3.96 8.60 3.59
CA GLU A 104 -5.25 9.28 3.77
C GLU A 104 -5.64 10.00 2.47
N PHE A 105 -6.87 9.78 2.07
CA PHE A 105 -7.42 10.30 0.83
C PHE A 105 -8.61 11.19 1.17
N ASN A 106 -8.50 12.48 0.81
CA ASN A 106 -9.54 13.47 1.04
C ASN A 106 -10.11 13.93 -0.31
N ASN A 107 -11.43 13.88 -0.45
CA ASN A 107 -12.18 14.18 -1.67
C ASN A 107 -11.61 13.45 -2.90
N PHE A 108 -11.21 12.19 -2.71
CA PHE A 108 -10.58 11.40 -3.76
C PHE A 108 -11.62 11.06 -4.83
N LEU A 109 -11.35 11.49 -6.06
CA LEU A 109 -12.24 11.28 -7.19
C LEU A 109 -11.97 9.91 -7.79
N LEU A 110 -12.98 9.02 -7.69
CA LEU A 110 -12.95 7.75 -8.40
C LEU A 110 -13.52 7.88 -9.81
N PRO A 111 -12.93 7.19 -10.79
CA PRO A 111 -13.40 7.29 -12.17
C PRO A 111 -14.79 6.69 -12.35
N ASN A 112 -15.11 5.59 -11.65
CA ASN A 112 -16.42 4.91 -11.71
C ASN A 112 -16.79 4.21 -10.40
N THR A 113 -18.05 3.77 -10.28
CA THR A 113 -18.43 2.72 -9.32
C THR A 113 -17.97 1.34 -9.81
N GLY A 114 -17.70 0.40 -8.92
CA GLY A 114 -17.29 -0.95 -9.30
C GLY A 114 -16.36 -1.61 -8.30
N SER A 115 -15.62 -2.62 -8.76
CA SER A 115 -14.62 -3.31 -7.97
C SER A 115 -13.24 -2.70 -8.20
N TYR A 116 -12.49 -2.50 -7.13
CA TYR A 116 -11.13 -1.95 -7.14
C TYR A 116 -10.21 -2.84 -6.32
N SER A 117 -8.92 -2.87 -6.66
CA SER A 117 -7.86 -3.45 -5.84
C SER A 117 -6.82 -2.39 -5.46
N ILE A 118 -6.25 -2.53 -4.27
CA ILE A 118 -4.99 -1.88 -3.89
C ILE A 118 -3.93 -2.96 -3.80
N GLU A 119 -2.85 -2.77 -4.54
CA GLU A 119 -1.78 -3.76 -4.67
C GLU A 119 -0.46 -3.16 -4.18
N CYS A 120 0.28 -3.97 -3.42
CA CYS A 120 1.57 -3.61 -2.85
C CYS A 120 2.65 -4.51 -3.43
N TYR A 121 3.66 -3.90 -4.04
CA TYR A 121 4.80 -4.61 -4.60
C TYR A 121 6.08 -4.22 -3.88
N VAL A 122 7.00 -5.17 -3.74
CA VAL A 122 8.35 -4.92 -3.21
C VAL A 122 9.41 -5.23 -4.26
N THR A 123 10.42 -4.37 -4.30
CA THR A 123 11.62 -4.56 -5.14
C THR A 123 12.86 -4.07 -4.38
N ASN A 124 14.03 -4.57 -4.75
CA ASN A 124 15.32 -4.05 -4.29
C ASN A 124 15.82 -2.86 -5.14
N GLU A 125 15.13 -2.54 -6.24
CA GLU A 125 15.44 -1.42 -7.10
C GLU A 125 14.54 -0.21 -6.82
N LYS A 126 15.06 0.98 -7.07
CA LYS A 126 14.28 2.21 -7.03
C LYS A 126 13.98 2.68 -8.45
N TYR A 127 12.70 2.83 -8.74
CA TYR A 127 12.17 3.41 -9.97
C TYR A 127 11.71 4.85 -9.74
N SER A 128 11.90 5.69 -10.76
CA SER A 128 11.42 7.08 -10.79
C SER A 128 9.90 7.13 -11.02
N ASP A 129 9.24 8.11 -10.43
CA ASP A 129 7.80 8.41 -10.59
C ASP A 129 7.53 9.47 -11.67
N ASP A 130 8.55 9.89 -12.43
CA ASP A 130 8.41 10.85 -13.55
C ASP A 130 7.45 10.38 -14.66
N ASN A 131 7.29 9.07 -14.82
CA ASN A 131 6.36 8.46 -15.77
C ASN A 131 5.67 7.27 -15.08
N LEU A 132 4.41 7.46 -14.69
CA LEU A 132 3.66 6.48 -13.90
C LEU A 132 3.36 5.19 -14.65
N GLU A 133 3.15 5.22 -15.96
CA GLU A 133 2.92 4.02 -16.78
C GLU A 133 4.17 3.15 -16.79
N ASN A 134 5.33 3.74 -17.11
CA ASN A 134 6.61 3.05 -17.09
C ASN A 134 7.01 2.59 -15.68
N LEU A 135 6.66 3.36 -14.63
CA LEU A 135 6.85 2.95 -13.24
C LEU A 135 6.03 1.69 -12.95
N PHE A 136 4.74 1.70 -13.29
CA PHE A 136 3.84 0.58 -13.05
C PHE A 136 4.31 -0.68 -13.78
N GLU A 137 4.68 -0.56 -15.07
CA GLU A 137 5.21 -1.68 -15.86
C GLU A 137 6.47 -2.29 -15.24
N LYS A 138 7.45 -1.45 -14.85
CA LYS A 138 8.70 -1.92 -14.22
C LYS A 138 8.46 -2.61 -12.89
N VAL A 139 7.55 -2.07 -12.08
CA VAL A 139 7.21 -2.67 -10.79
C VAL A 139 6.48 -4.00 -10.99
N LEU A 140 5.57 -4.09 -11.97
CA LEU A 140 4.86 -5.32 -12.27
C LEU A 140 5.81 -6.42 -12.81
N GLU A 141 6.80 -6.04 -13.62
CA GLU A 141 7.77 -6.97 -14.20
C GLU A 141 8.81 -7.46 -13.18
N ASN A 142 9.30 -6.57 -12.31
CA ASN A 142 10.47 -6.85 -11.46
C ASN A 142 10.14 -6.96 -9.96
N GLY A 143 8.95 -6.54 -9.55
CA GLY A 143 8.52 -6.56 -8.15
C GLY A 143 7.83 -7.86 -7.74
N GLU A 144 7.90 -8.17 -6.46
CA GLU A 144 7.12 -9.23 -5.82
C GLU A 144 5.84 -8.62 -5.21
N LEU A 145 4.68 -9.15 -5.59
CA LEU A 145 3.40 -8.77 -4.98
C LEU A 145 3.34 -9.25 -3.53
N LEU A 146 3.25 -8.32 -2.59
CA LEU A 146 3.20 -8.60 -1.14
C LEU A 146 1.78 -8.81 -0.63
N ASP A 147 0.83 -8.00 -1.10
CA ASP A 147 -0.57 -8.06 -0.67
C ASP A 147 -1.50 -7.36 -1.67
N THR A 148 -2.77 -7.77 -1.64
CA THR A 148 -3.86 -7.19 -2.44
C THR A 148 -5.10 -7.02 -1.56
N LEU A 149 -5.63 -5.80 -1.53
CA LEU A 149 -6.91 -5.47 -0.90
C LEU A 149 -7.94 -5.19 -1.98
N THR A 150 -9.04 -5.94 -2.01
CA THR A 150 -10.14 -5.71 -2.94
C THR A 150 -11.34 -5.11 -2.22
N PHE A 151 -11.95 -4.08 -2.82
CA PHE A 151 -13.14 -3.42 -2.28
C PHE A 151 -14.10 -2.99 -3.40
N ASN A 152 -15.33 -2.67 -3.02
CA ASN A 152 -16.34 -2.17 -3.94
C ASN A 152 -16.59 -0.68 -3.72
N VAL A 153 -16.97 0.03 -4.78
CA VAL A 153 -17.30 1.45 -4.77
C VAL A 153 -18.73 1.61 -5.24
N GLN A 154 -19.55 2.27 -4.43
CA GLN A 154 -20.98 2.49 -4.69
C GLN A 154 -21.39 3.92 -4.35
N ILE A 155 -22.35 4.48 -5.10
CA ILE A 155 -22.95 5.77 -4.73
C ILE A 155 -23.78 5.58 -3.47
N LYS A 156 -23.64 6.50 -2.51
CA LYS A 156 -24.44 6.52 -1.28
C LYS A 156 -25.92 6.68 -1.65
N ALA A 157 -26.74 5.72 -1.20
CA ALA A 157 -28.19 5.74 -1.39
C ALA A 157 -28.88 6.80 -0.51
#